data_AF-A0A2A5FHU6-F1
#
_entry.id   AF-A0A2A5FHU6-F1
#
_cell.length_a   1.000
_cell.length_b   1.000
_cell.length_c   1.000
_cell.angle_alpha   90.00
_cell.angle_beta   90.00
_cell.angle_gamma   90.00
#
_symmetry.space_group_name_H-M   'P 1'
#
loop_
_entity.id
_entity.type
_entity.pdbx_description
1 polymer ?
#
loop_
_entity_poly.entity_id
_entity_poly.type
_entity_poly.pdbx_seq_one_letter_code
_entity_poly.pdbx_strand_id
1 'polypeptide(L)'
;MIFSATSLAPWWCFACVICGGVPEWPEGGVANREWVVEALEWRLDRGVDGCKDLTPVIDAWTLEWIANSAEIRVEIQTEKWPIFTAEPKLQGPLIQIMALQELKGRDYNADRILRKLKKFARKSDGIWSEELKEKFEETKKISN
;
A
#
# COMPACT_ATOMS: atom_id res chain seq x y z
N MET A 1 1.38 47.49 -6.05
CA MET A 1 0.87 46.17 -5.60
C MET A 1 -0.62 46.14 -5.87
N ILE A 2 -1.05 45.31 -6.83
CA ILE A 2 -2.34 44.60 -6.91
C ILE A 2 -2.07 43.59 -8.03
N PHE A 3 -1.87 42.32 -7.67
CA PHE A 3 -2.07 41.22 -8.61
C PHE A 3 -3.38 40.56 -8.21
N SER A 4 -4.35 40.64 -9.11
CA SER A 4 -5.64 39.98 -9.03
C SER A 4 -5.44 38.47 -8.90
N ALA A 5 -5.87 37.89 -7.78
CA ALA A 5 -6.12 36.47 -7.68
C ALA A 5 -7.57 36.20 -8.10
N THR A 6 -7.79 36.00 -9.39
CA THR A 6 -9.03 35.39 -9.88
C THR A 6 -9.01 33.92 -9.47
N SER A 7 -9.63 33.64 -8.32
CA SER A 7 -10.02 32.30 -7.86
C SER A 7 -11.08 31.73 -8.81
N LEU A 8 -10.65 31.23 -9.96
CA LEU A 8 -11.38 30.21 -10.68
C LEU A 8 -11.00 28.89 -10.00
N ALA A 9 -11.86 28.38 -9.13
CA ALA A 9 -11.82 26.97 -8.73
C ALA A 9 -12.88 26.26 -9.58
N PRO A 10 -12.52 25.68 -10.75
CA PRO A 10 -13.47 24.91 -11.51
C PRO A 10 -13.53 23.49 -10.94
N TRP A 11 -14.76 23.04 -10.79
CA TRP A 11 -15.30 21.77 -10.29
C TRP A 11 -14.67 20.42 -10.73
N TRP A 12 -13.46 20.35 -11.27
CA TRP A 12 -12.94 19.19 -12.01
C TRP A 12 -11.52 18.75 -11.59
N CYS A 13 -11.21 18.68 -10.29
CA CYS A 13 -9.98 18.01 -9.86
C CYS A 13 -10.23 16.51 -9.57
N PHE A 14 -10.64 15.73 -10.58
CA PHE A 14 -10.70 14.26 -10.45
C PHE A 14 -9.32 13.67 -10.08
N ALA A 15 -8.22 14.33 -10.48
CA ALA A 15 -6.86 14.00 -10.02
C ALA A 15 -6.66 14.21 -8.51
N CYS A 16 -7.27 15.26 -7.92
CA CYS A 16 -7.29 15.46 -6.48
C CYS A 16 -8.12 14.40 -5.72
N VAL A 17 -9.09 13.76 -6.39
CA VAL A 17 -9.88 12.66 -5.80
C VAL A 17 -9.07 11.35 -5.77
N ILE A 18 -8.26 11.11 -6.79
CA ILE A 18 -7.43 9.90 -6.93
C ILE A 18 -6.25 9.90 -5.93
N CYS A 19 -5.58 11.04 -5.78
CA CYS A 19 -4.41 11.19 -4.90
C CYS A 19 -4.72 11.89 -3.55
N GLY A 20 -5.97 12.26 -3.28
CA GLY A 20 -6.33 13.08 -2.11
C GLY A 20 -6.07 12.43 -0.75
N GLY A 21 -5.80 13.24 0.27
CA GLY A 21 -5.58 12.76 1.64
C GLY A 21 -4.24 12.05 1.86
N VAL A 22 -3.26 12.28 0.97
CA VAL A 22 -1.87 11.84 1.20
C VAL A 22 -1.36 12.49 2.50
N PRO A 23 -0.64 11.76 3.37
CA PRO A 23 -0.08 12.36 4.56
C PRO A 23 0.86 13.51 4.19
N GLU A 24 0.96 14.50 5.07
CA GLU A 24 1.99 15.53 4.95
C GLU A 24 3.37 14.87 5.01
N TRP A 25 4.33 15.37 4.23
CA TRP A 25 5.68 14.85 4.23
C TRP A 25 6.33 15.06 5.60
N PRO A 26 7.15 14.11 6.09
CA PRO A 26 7.69 14.21 7.43
C PRO A 26 8.71 15.34 7.53
N GLU A 27 8.75 16.00 8.69
CA GLU A 27 9.68 17.09 8.95
C GLU A 27 11.13 16.65 8.75
N GLY A 28 11.93 17.50 8.11
CA GLY A 28 13.33 17.20 7.81
C GLY A 28 13.56 16.09 6.79
N GLY A 29 12.51 15.55 6.16
CA GLY A 29 12.62 14.51 5.13
C GLY A 29 12.99 13.13 5.67
N VAL A 30 12.73 12.87 6.96
CA VAL A 30 13.03 11.58 7.61
C VAL A 30 11.72 10.92 8.04
N ALA A 31 11.41 9.75 7.48
CA ALA A 31 10.23 8.99 7.86
C ALA A 31 10.31 8.54 9.34
N ASN A 32 9.30 8.87 10.12
CA ASN A 32 9.11 8.39 11.48
C ASN A 32 7.95 7.38 11.55
N ARG A 33 7.75 6.76 12.72
CA ARG A 33 6.73 5.73 12.92
C ARG A 33 5.33 6.23 12.57
N GLU A 34 4.98 7.43 13.04
CA GLU A 34 3.66 8.05 12.86
C GLU A 34 3.37 8.26 11.38
N TRP A 35 4.31 8.89 10.67
CA TRP A 35 4.20 9.12 9.23
C TRP A 35 4.07 7.81 8.45
N VAL A 36 4.85 6.79 8.80
CA VAL A 36 4.80 5.48 8.12
C VAL A 36 3.42 4.83 8.29
N VAL A 37 2.83 4.89 9.49
CA VAL A 37 1.47 4.36 9.71
C VAL A 37 0.46 5.05 8.79
N GLU A 38 0.46 6.38 8.74
CA GLU A 38 -0.45 7.16 7.89
C GLU A 38 -0.21 6.89 6.40
N ALA A 39 1.06 6.86 5.99
CA ALA A 39 1.46 6.58 4.61
C ALA A 39 1.04 5.18 4.16
N LEU A 40 1.22 4.16 5.01
CA LEU A 40 0.78 2.80 4.72
C LEU A 40 -0.76 2.70 4.62
N GLU A 41 -1.49 3.36 5.52
CA GLU A 41 -2.97 3.40 5.45
C GLU A 41 -3.46 4.02 4.14
N TRP A 42 -2.86 5.15 3.76
CA TRP A 42 -3.16 5.83 2.52
C TRP A 42 -2.80 4.97 1.30
N ARG A 43 -1.60 4.38 1.31
CA ARG A 43 -1.03 3.63 0.18
C ARG A 43 -1.82 2.37 -0.13
N LEU A 44 -2.22 1.65 0.91
CA LEU A 44 -2.93 0.37 0.79
C LEU A 44 -4.38 0.53 0.33
N ASP A 45 -4.89 1.76 0.24
CA ASP A 45 -6.23 2.02 -0.31
C ASP A 45 -6.24 2.29 -1.82
N ARG A 46 -5.08 2.41 -2.49
CA ARG A 46 -4.97 2.88 -3.89
C ARG A 46 -4.72 1.81 -4.94
N GLY A 47 -4.38 0.57 -4.57
CA GLY A 47 -3.92 -0.42 -5.56
C GLY A 47 -2.59 -0.01 -6.19
N VAL A 48 -2.03 -0.81 -7.11
CA VAL A 48 -0.69 -0.62 -7.67
C VAL A 48 -0.53 0.76 -8.32
N ASP A 49 -1.48 1.16 -9.16
CA ASP A 49 -1.40 2.38 -10.00
C ASP A 49 -2.31 3.53 -9.56
N GLY A 50 -2.89 3.48 -8.35
CA GLY A 50 -3.93 4.44 -7.93
C GLY A 50 -3.47 5.86 -7.64
N CYS A 51 -2.17 6.17 -7.68
CA CYS A 51 -1.66 7.54 -7.77
C CYS A 51 -0.20 7.51 -8.26
N LYS A 52 -0.01 7.46 -9.58
CA LYS A 52 1.27 7.15 -10.23
C LYS A 52 2.45 8.02 -9.81
N ASP A 53 2.19 9.26 -9.40
CA ASP A 53 3.25 10.22 -9.01
C ASP A 53 3.70 10.03 -7.56
N LEU A 54 2.81 9.55 -6.67
CA LEU A 54 3.06 9.49 -5.22
C LEU A 54 3.24 8.06 -4.71
N THR A 55 2.54 7.07 -5.28
CA THR A 55 2.65 5.68 -4.80
C THR A 55 4.07 5.13 -4.85
N PRO A 56 4.90 5.38 -5.89
CA PRO A 56 6.26 4.85 -5.92
C PRO A 56 7.17 5.45 -4.84
N VAL A 57 7.00 6.76 -4.56
CA VAL A 57 7.78 7.46 -3.53
C VAL A 57 7.39 6.96 -2.14
N ILE A 58 6.09 6.84 -1.87
CA ILE A 58 5.60 6.29 -0.60
C ILE A 58 5.99 4.83 -0.44
N ASP A 59 5.95 4.02 -1.50
CA ASP A 59 6.43 2.64 -1.46
C ASP A 59 7.90 2.58 -1.08
N ALA A 60 8.76 3.37 -1.74
CA ALA A 60 10.18 3.41 -1.45
C ALA A 60 10.46 3.77 0.02
N TRP A 61 9.87 4.87 0.50
CA TRP A 61 10.13 5.37 1.86
C TRP A 61 9.59 4.45 2.95
N THR A 62 8.38 3.90 2.76
CA THR A 62 7.82 2.97 3.74
C THR A 62 8.59 1.66 3.76
N LEU A 63 8.98 1.12 2.60
CA LEU A 63 9.78 -0.12 2.53
C LEU A 63 11.18 0.08 3.08
N GLU A 64 11.82 1.22 2.82
CA GLU A 64 13.13 1.56 3.41
C GLU A 64 13.04 1.67 4.93
N TRP A 65 12.01 2.35 5.45
CA TRP A 65 11.80 2.45 6.90
C TRP A 65 11.56 1.07 7.52
N ILE A 66 10.70 0.25 6.91
CA ILE A 66 10.43 -1.13 7.36
C ILE A 66 11.71 -1.95 7.38
N ALA A 67 12.54 -1.86 6.33
CA ALA A 67 13.77 -2.64 6.21
C ALA A 67 14.84 -2.26 7.25
N ASN A 68 14.84 -1.00 7.71
CA ASN A 68 15.80 -0.49 8.70
C ASN A 68 15.21 -0.37 10.11
N SER A 69 13.95 -0.77 10.32
CA SER A 69 13.28 -0.61 11.60
C SER A 69 13.82 -1.60 12.63
N ALA A 70 14.09 -1.11 13.84
CA ALA A 70 14.33 -1.95 15.01
C ALA A 70 13.02 -2.37 15.71
N GLU A 71 11.89 -1.81 15.31
CA GLU A 71 10.60 -1.95 16.00
C GLU A 71 9.70 -3.02 15.39
N ILE A 72 9.85 -3.30 14.10
CA ILE A 72 9.03 -4.26 13.37
C ILE A 72 9.90 -5.22 12.56
N ARG A 73 9.42 -6.45 12.38
CA ARG A 73 10.09 -7.43 11.52
C ARG A 73 9.09 -8.22 10.70
N VAL A 74 9.08 -7.95 9.39
CA VAL A 74 8.25 -8.68 8.45
C VAL A 74 9.00 -9.89 7.91
N GLU A 75 8.52 -11.09 8.25
CA GLU A 75 9.04 -12.34 7.71
C GLU A 75 8.07 -12.95 6.69
N ILE A 76 8.57 -13.27 5.50
CA ILE A 76 7.79 -13.87 4.42
C ILE A 76 8.40 -15.23 4.06
N GLN A 77 7.59 -16.28 4.20
CA GLN A 77 7.89 -17.61 3.66
C GLN A 77 7.23 -17.69 2.29
N THR A 78 8.00 -17.52 1.22
CA THR A 78 7.52 -17.39 -0.17
C THR A 78 6.61 -18.54 -0.60
N GLU A 79 6.83 -19.74 -0.07
CA GLU A 79 6.08 -20.97 -0.35
C GLU A 79 4.63 -20.87 0.13
N LYS A 80 4.36 -20.01 1.11
CA LYS A 80 3.00 -19.73 1.62
C LYS A 80 2.24 -18.71 0.78
N TRP A 81 2.87 -18.10 -0.21
CA TRP A 81 2.30 -16.99 -1.00
C TRP A 81 2.42 -17.24 -2.52
N PRO A 82 1.80 -18.29 -3.08
CA PRO A 82 1.88 -18.62 -4.50
C PRO A 82 1.30 -17.54 -5.42
N ILE A 83 0.53 -16.57 -4.89
CA ILE A 83 0.13 -15.35 -5.61
C ILE A 83 1.29 -14.62 -6.31
N PHE A 84 2.52 -14.70 -5.79
CA PHE A 84 3.67 -14.04 -6.39
C PHE A 84 4.16 -14.69 -7.68
N THR A 85 3.74 -15.92 -7.98
CA THR A 85 4.04 -16.53 -9.28
C THR A 85 3.24 -15.89 -10.40
N ALA A 86 2.02 -15.42 -10.10
CA ALA A 86 1.15 -14.76 -11.07
C ALA A 86 1.37 -13.24 -11.08
N GLU A 87 1.56 -12.61 -9.92
CA GLU A 87 1.77 -11.16 -9.82
C GLU A 87 2.85 -10.79 -8.77
N PRO A 88 4.12 -10.69 -9.18
CA PRO A 88 5.23 -10.30 -8.31
C PRO A 88 5.06 -8.91 -7.68
N LYS A 89 4.32 -7.99 -8.31
CA LYS A 89 4.10 -6.63 -7.77
C LYS A 89 3.33 -6.61 -6.45
N LEU A 90 2.70 -7.71 -6.06
CA LEU A 90 2.01 -7.83 -4.77
C LEU A 90 2.93 -8.05 -3.58
N GLN A 91 4.24 -8.27 -3.78
CA GLN A 91 5.20 -8.48 -2.68
C GLN A 91 5.34 -7.24 -1.78
N GLY A 92 5.58 -6.06 -2.36
CA GLY A 92 5.65 -4.81 -1.60
C GLY A 92 4.38 -4.54 -0.78
N PRO A 93 3.19 -4.59 -1.40
CA PRO A 93 1.92 -4.48 -0.69
C PRO A 93 1.72 -5.54 0.41
N LEU A 94 2.19 -6.78 0.25
CA LEU A 94 2.14 -7.77 1.33
C LEU A 94 2.99 -7.31 2.52
N ILE A 95 4.24 -6.92 2.27
CA ILE A 95 5.17 -6.43 3.31
C ILE A 95 4.53 -5.27 4.07
N GLN A 96 4.01 -4.29 3.33
CA GLN A 96 3.34 -3.11 3.86
C GLN A 96 2.09 -3.45 4.67
N ILE A 97 1.27 -4.41 4.23
CA ILE A 97 0.10 -4.88 4.99
C ILE A 97 0.53 -5.53 6.31
N MET A 98 1.57 -6.36 6.30
CA MET A 98 2.08 -7.04 7.49
C MET A 98 2.65 -6.04 8.48
N ALA A 99 3.52 -5.14 8.01
CA ALA A 99 4.08 -4.04 8.80
C ALA A 99 2.99 -3.19 9.45
N LEU A 100 1.96 -2.78 8.69
CA LEU A 100 0.86 -1.97 9.24
C LEU A 100 0.07 -2.70 10.34
N GLN A 101 -0.05 -4.02 10.28
CA GLN A 101 -0.76 -4.78 11.32
C GLN A 101 0.06 -4.83 12.61
N GLU A 102 1.36 -5.08 12.49
CA GLU A 102 2.31 -5.12 13.60
C GLU A 102 2.42 -3.74 14.27
N LEU A 103 2.56 -2.66 13.48
CA LEU A 103 2.56 -1.27 13.98
C LEU A 103 1.29 -0.91 14.75
N LYS A 104 0.15 -1.56 14.41
CA LYS A 104 -1.13 -1.42 15.09
C LYS A 104 -1.34 -2.38 16.26
N GLY A 105 -0.31 -3.15 16.65
CA GLY A 105 -0.38 -4.13 17.73
C GLY A 105 -1.35 -5.28 17.46
N ARG A 106 -1.53 -5.65 16.18
CA ARG A 106 -2.45 -6.74 15.80
C ARG A 106 -1.67 -8.01 15.55
N ASP A 107 -2.17 -9.11 16.11
CA ASP A 107 -1.59 -10.42 15.88
C ASP A 107 -1.62 -10.82 14.40
N TYR A 108 -0.62 -11.61 14.02
CA TYR A 108 -0.52 -12.19 12.69
C TYR A 108 -1.76 -13.04 12.38
N ASN A 109 -2.39 -12.76 11.24
CA ASN A 109 -3.54 -13.51 10.76
C ASN A 109 -3.51 -13.55 9.24
N ALA A 110 -3.09 -14.69 8.69
CA ALA A 110 -2.87 -14.89 7.26
C ALA A 110 -4.14 -14.60 6.44
N ASP A 111 -5.30 -15.08 6.89
CA ASP A 111 -6.59 -14.83 6.25
C ASP A 111 -6.97 -13.35 6.16
N ARG A 112 -6.68 -12.57 7.22
CA ARG A 112 -6.93 -11.12 7.25
C ARG A 112 -5.97 -10.39 6.32
N ILE A 113 -4.70 -10.80 6.30
CA ILE A 113 -3.67 -10.24 5.41
C ILE A 113 -4.04 -10.54 3.95
N LEU A 114 -4.38 -11.78 3.63
CA LEU A 114 -4.78 -12.22 2.30
C LEU A 114 -6.03 -11.46 1.81
N ARG A 115 -7.04 -11.25 2.67
CA ARG A 115 -8.22 -10.44 2.33
C ARG A 115 -7.87 -9.00 2.00
N LYS A 116 -6.96 -8.38 2.75
CA LYS A 116 -6.49 -7.01 2.47
C LYS A 116 -5.73 -6.96 1.15
N LEU A 117 -4.85 -7.92 0.90
CA LEU A 117 -4.09 -8.01 -0.33
C LEU A 117 -5.00 -8.25 -1.55
N LYS A 118 -6.03 -9.10 -1.41
CA LYS A 118 -7.07 -9.29 -2.43
C LYS A 118 -7.83 -7.99 -2.72
N LYS A 119 -8.17 -7.23 -1.68
CA LYS A 119 -8.81 -5.91 -1.85
C LYS A 119 -7.91 -4.93 -2.58
N PHE A 120 -6.62 -4.90 -2.25
CA PHE A 120 -5.62 -4.07 -2.91
C PHE A 120 -5.48 -4.45 -4.40
N ALA A 121 -5.33 -5.73 -4.70
CA ALA A 121 -5.21 -6.24 -6.06
C ALA A 121 -6.43 -5.89 -6.93
N ARG A 122 -7.65 -6.00 -6.38
CA ARG A 122 -8.89 -5.62 -7.08
C ARG A 122 -9.01 -4.14 -7.41
N LYS A 123 -8.30 -3.27 -6.70
CA LYS A 123 -8.23 -1.83 -6.98
C LYS A 123 -7.14 -1.47 -7.99
N SER A 124 -6.28 -2.43 -8.30
CA SER A 124 -5.15 -2.23 -9.18
C SER A 124 -5.60 -2.52 -10.60
N ASP A 125 -5.46 -1.52 -11.48
CA ASP A 125 -5.87 -1.67 -12.87
C ASP A 125 -4.98 -2.70 -13.59
N GLY A 126 -5.56 -3.46 -14.51
CA GLY A 126 -4.83 -4.38 -15.38
C GLY A 126 -4.25 -5.67 -14.76
N ILE A 127 -4.24 -5.85 -13.43
CA ILE A 127 -3.64 -7.06 -12.81
C ILE A 127 -4.68 -8.12 -12.37
N TRP A 128 -5.97 -7.79 -12.29
CA TRP A 128 -7.00 -8.68 -11.75
C TRP A 128 -7.49 -9.72 -12.78
N SER A 129 -6.66 -10.75 -13.03
CA SER A 129 -6.92 -11.86 -13.96
C SER A 129 -7.58 -13.09 -13.30
N GLU A 130 -8.09 -14.03 -14.10
CA GLU A 130 -8.57 -15.33 -13.59
C GLU A 130 -7.45 -16.14 -12.93
N GLU A 131 -6.25 -16.15 -13.54
CA GLU A 131 -5.06 -16.79 -12.96
C GLU A 131 -4.74 -16.23 -11.56
N LEU A 132 -4.78 -14.91 -11.40
CA LEU A 132 -4.54 -14.28 -10.09
C LEU A 132 -5.62 -14.70 -9.08
N LYS A 133 -6.89 -14.78 -9.48
CA LYS A 133 -7.98 -15.25 -8.61
C LYS A 133 -7.73 -16.68 -8.14
N GLU A 134 -7.32 -17.58 -9.03
CA GLU A 134 -6.99 -18.96 -8.70
C GLU A 134 -5.85 -19.02 -7.68
N LYS A 135 -4.80 -18.22 -7.87
CA LYS A 135 -3.68 -18.14 -6.92
C LYS A 135 -4.07 -17.58 -5.55
N PHE A 136 -5.04 -16.66 -5.48
CA PHE A 136 -5.60 -16.22 -4.21
C PHE A 136 -6.33 -17.35 -3.47
N GLU A 137 -7.06 -18.21 -4.18
CA GLU A 137 -7.73 -19.37 -3.57
C GLU A 137 -6.72 -20.47 -3.19
N GLU A 138 -5.66 -20.68 -3.97
CA GLU A 138 -4.54 -21.57 -3.62
C GLU A 138 -3.87 -21.11 -2.32
N THR A 139 -3.54 -19.82 -2.23
CA THR A 139 -2.89 -19.22 -1.04
C THR A 139 -3.76 -19.37 0.21
N LYS A 140 -5.09 -19.22 0.06
CA LYS A 140 -6.05 -19.41 1.15
C LYS A 140 -6.05 -20.83 1.70
N LYS A 141 -5.87 -21.84 0.84
CA LYS A 141 -5.79 -23.26 1.25
C LYS A 141 -4.49 -23.60 1.97
N ILE A 142 -3.40 -22.91 1.67
CA ILE A 142 -2.09 -23.11 2.34
C ILE A 142 -2.05 -22.40 3.70
N SER A 143 -2.78 -21.30 3.82
CA SER A 143 -2.77 -20.44 5.00
C SER A 143 -3.74 -20.85 6.11
N ASN A 144 -4.66 -21.80 5.83
CA ASN A 144 -5.61 -22.38 6.78
C ASN A 144 -5.20 -23.82 7.09
#